data_AF-U2KDS4-F1
#
_entry.id   AF-U2KDS4-F1
#
_cell.length_a   1.000
_cell.length_b   1.000
_cell.length_c   1.000
_cell.angle_alpha   90.00
_cell.angle_beta   90.00
_cell.angle_gamma   90.00
#
_symmetry.space_group_name_H-M   'P 1'
#
loop_
_entity.id
_entity.type
_entity.pdbx_description
1 polymer ?
#
loop_
_entity_poly.entity_id
_entity_poly.type
_entity_poly.pdbx_seq_one_letter_code
_entity_poly.pdbx_strand_id
1 'polypeptide(L)'
;MTIQPIDGAGLLGGAVQTSYDAARMNAEGKSFQATLDELKRKAETSAVSEAAGYVPKNPMSKEELEAKKLHEACEGFEAMFLSMMYKQMRATVPESELFGKKSNAIKIFEDMRDTELMNAAAKSDGVGLADMMYKQLTINKR
;
A
#
# COMPACT_ATOMS: atom_id res chain seq x y z
N MET A 1 -50.72 26.89 17.18
CA MET A 1 -50.93 27.35 15.79
C MET A 1 -50.36 26.31 14.85
N THR A 2 -51.25 25.46 14.35
CA THR A 2 -51.02 24.52 13.25
C THR A 2 -51.39 25.24 11.96
N ILE A 3 -50.48 25.29 11.00
CA ILE A 3 -50.78 25.78 9.65
C ILE A 3 -50.40 24.65 8.69
N GLN A 4 -51.44 24.04 8.13
CA GLN A 4 -51.41 23.08 7.03
C GLN A 4 -51.21 23.88 5.72
N PRO A 5 -50.30 23.48 4.82
CA PRO A 5 -50.34 23.97 3.45
C PRO A 5 -51.41 23.24 2.62
N ILE A 6 -52.16 24.08 1.93
CA ILE A 6 -53.40 23.90 1.17
C ILE A 6 -53.27 22.93 -0.02
N ASP A 7 -54.33 22.14 -0.20
CA ASP A 7 -54.70 21.32 -1.35
C ASP A 7 -54.50 22.01 -2.71
N GLY A 8 -54.00 21.26 -3.69
CA GLY A 8 -53.88 21.74 -5.06
C GLY A 8 -53.62 20.64 -6.07
N ALA A 9 -54.71 19.98 -6.48
CA ALA A 9 -54.87 19.21 -7.72
C ALA A 9 -54.28 17.79 -7.75
N GLY A 10 -55.15 16.83 -8.12
CA GLY A 10 -54.69 15.62 -8.79
C GLY A 10 -55.14 14.30 -8.17
N LEU A 11 -56.44 14.15 -7.98
CA LEU A 11 -57.10 12.87 -8.21
C LEU A 11 -56.52 12.26 -9.52
N LEU A 12 -56.14 10.96 -9.48
CA LEU A 12 -55.59 10.11 -10.57
C LEU A 12 -54.05 9.98 -10.59
N GLY A 13 -53.50 8.96 -9.91
CA GLY A 13 -52.08 8.60 -10.13
C GLY A 13 -51.50 7.43 -9.34
N GLY A 14 -52.20 6.92 -8.32
CA GLY A 14 -51.65 5.93 -7.37
C GLY A 14 -51.14 4.60 -7.97
N ALA A 15 -51.61 4.20 -9.16
CA ALA A 15 -51.16 2.98 -9.84
C ALA A 15 -49.96 3.19 -10.80
N VAL A 16 -49.75 4.42 -11.28
CA VAL A 16 -48.70 4.74 -12.26
C VAL A 16 -47.36 5.01 -11.56
N GLN A 17 -47.40 5.60 -10.36
CA GLN A 17 -46.18 5.82 -9.56
C GLN A 17 -45.58 4.50 -9.05
N THR A 18 -46.39 3.56 -8.57
CA THR A 18 -45.92 2.25 -8.05
C THR A 18 -45.28 1.37 -9.13
N SER A 19 -45.81 1.39 -10.36
CA SER A 19 -45.25 0.61 -11.48
C SER A 19 -43.94 1.19 -12.01
N TYR A 20 -43.80 2.52 -12.03
CA TYR A 20 -42.54 3.18 -12.38
C TYR A 20 -41.45 2.96 -11.32
N ASP A 21 -41.80 3.07 -10.03
CA ASP A 21 -40.86 2.82 -8.93
C ASP A 21 -40.43 1.35 -8.86
N ALA A 22 -41.37 0.41 -9.08
CA ALA A 22 -41.07 -1.00 -9.17
C ALA A 22 -40.18 -1.33 -10.38
N ALA A 23 -40.40 -0.69 -11.54
CA ALA A 23 -39.55 -0.87 -12.71
C ALA A 23 -38.12 -0.37 -12.47
N ARG A 24 -37.96 0.76 -11.76
CA ARG A 24 -36.67 1.31 -11.37
C ARG A 24 -35.93 0.42 -10.37
N MET A 25 -36.60 -0.04 -9.31
CA MET A 25 -36.00 -0.97 -8.33
C MET A 25 -35.56 -2.28 -8.97
N ASN A 26 -36.34 -2.80 -9.94
CA ASN A 26 -35.94 -3.98 -10.71
C ASN A 26 -34.77 -3.70 -11.66
N ALA A 27 -34.68 -2.51 -12.25
CA ALA A 27 -33.54 -2.11 -13.08
C ALA A 27 -32.26 -1.93 -12.25
N GLU A 28 -32.37 -1.33 -11.07
CA GLU A 28 -31.28 -1.16 -10.10
C GLU A 28 -30.81 -2.54 -9.58
N GLY A 29 -31.74 -3.44 -9.23
CA GLY A 29 -31.41 -4.81 -8.84
C GLY A 29 -30.71 -5.61 -9.94
N LYS A 30 -31.13 -5.45 -11.21
CA LYS A 30 -30.44 -6.05 -12.37
C LYS A 30 -29.05 -5.46 -12.59
N SER A 31 -28.88 -4.16 -12.41
CA SER A 31 -27.58 -3.50 -12.52
C SER A 31 -26.62 -3.94 -11.41
N PHE A 32 -27.13 -4.10 -10.18
CA PHE A 32 -26.35 -4.62 -9.06
C PHE A 32 -25.94 -6.08 -9.29
N GLN A 33 -26.87 -6.93 -9.74
CA GLN A 33 -26.57 -8.32 -10.08
C GLN A 33 -25.51 -8.41 -11.20
N ALA A 34 -25.61 -7.58 -12.24
CA ALA A 34 -24.61 -7.50 -13.30
C ALA A 34 -23.23 -7.09 -12.76
N THR A 35 -23.17 -6.13 -11.83
CA THR A 35 -21.89 -5.74 -11.19
C THR A 35 -21.31 -6.86 -10.33
N LEU A 36 -22.15 -7.63 -9.62
CA LEU A 36 -21.71 -8.78 -8.83
C LEU A 36 -21.20 -9.91 -9.71
N ASP A 37 -21.88 -10.18 -10.83
CA ASP A 37 -21.45 -11.19 -11.80
C ASP A 37 -20.16 -10.76 -12.50
N GLU A 38 -19.97 -9.46 -12.77
CA GLU A 38 -18.71 -8.91 -13.28
C GLU A 38 -17.58 -8.99 -12.24
N LEU A 39 -17.85 -8.71 -10.97
CA LEU A 39 -16.89 -8.88 -9.87
C LEU A 39 -16.50 -10.35 -9.67
N LYS A 40 -17.46 -11.27 -9.71
CA LYS A 40 -17.21 -12.72 -9.67
C LYS A 40 -16.40 -13.16 -10.87
N ARG A 41 -16.79 -12.75 -12.09
CA ARG A 41 -16.04 -13.05 -13.30
C ARG A 41 -14.64 -12.48 -13.21
N LYS A 42 -14.45 -11.25 -12.71
CA LYS A 42 -13.13 -10.65 -12.51
C LYS A 42 -12.32 -11.39 -11.45
N ALA A 43 -12.93 -11.90 -10.38
CA ALA A 43 -12.27 -12.74 -9.39
C ALA A 43 -11.88 -14.11 -9.97
N GLU A 44 -12.73 -14.74 -10.78
CA GLU A 44 -12.42 -15.97 -11.51
C GLU A 44 -11.37 -15.75 -12.61
N THR A 45 -11.40 -14.62 -13.30
CA THR A 45 -10.37 -14.22 -14.27
C THR A 45 -9.07 -13.85 -13.56
N SER A 46 -9.13 -13.35 -12.32
CA SER A 46 -7.97 -13.14 -11.45
C SER A 46 -7.42 -14.47 -10.97
N ALA A 47 -8.27 -15.47 -10.67
CA ALA A 47 -7.82 -16.83 -10.34
C ALA A 47 -7.23 -17.56 -11.57
N VAL A 48 -7.73 -17.29 -12.78
CA VAL A 48 -7.18 -17.83 -14.03
C VAL A 48 -5.95 -17.05 -14.51
N SER A 49 -5.82 -15.76 -14.19
CA SER A 49 -4.61 -14.97 -14.48
C SER A 49 -3.52 -15.14 -13.42
N GLU A 50 -3.86 -15.52 -12.19
CA GLU A 50 -2.93 -16.03 -11.18
C GLU A 50 -2.44 -17.45 -11.54
N ALA A 51 -3.25 -18.25 -12.26
CA ALA A 51 -2.82 -19.52 -12.85
C ALA A 51 -2.05 -19.36 -14.19
N ALA A 52 -2.17 -18.21 -14.85
CA ALA A 52 -1.25 -17.77 -15.90
C ALA A 52 -0.11 -16.91 -15.33
N GLY A 53 0.25 -17.17 -14.06
CA GLY A 53 1.43 -16.63 -13.42
C GLY A 53 2.66 -16.97 -14.26
N TYR A 54 3.42 -15.94 -14.58
CA TYR A 54 4.79 -16.02 -15.07
C TYR A 54 5.51 -17.25 -14.48
N VAL A 55 5.65 -18.31 -15.28
CA VAL A 55 6.48 -19.45 -14.92
C VAL A 55 7.91 -18.98 -15.17
N PRO A 56 8.71 -18.70 -14.13
CA PRO A 56 10.11 -18.40 -14.35
C PRO A 56 10.71 -19.60 -15.09
N LYS A 57 11.43 -19.32 -16.18
CA LYS A 57 12.05 -20.32 -17.06
C LYS A 57 13.02 -21.26 -16.32
N ASN A 58 13.30 -20.96 -15.04
CA ASN A 58 13.87 -21.84 -14.03
C ASN A 58 13.16 -21.57 -12.68
N PRO A 59 12.46 -22.54 -12.06
CA PRO A 59 12.00 -22.36 -10.69
C PRO A 59 13.22 -22.28 -9.78
N MET A 60 13.38 -21.17 -9.03
CA MET A 60 14.44 -21.09 -8.03
C MET A 60 14.30 -22.26 -7.06
N SER A 61 15.43 -22.88 -6.70
CA SER A 61 15.44 -23.95 -5.70
C SER A 61 15.00 -23.39 -4.34
N LYS A 62 14.56 -24.27 -3.42
CA LYS A 62 14.24 -23.84 -2.04
C LYS A 62 15.43 -23.15 -1.37
N GLU A 63 16.64 -23.61 -1.68
CA GLU A 63 17.90 -23.07 -1.16
C GLU A 63 18.18 -21.66 -1.71
N GLU A 64 17.91 -21.42 -2.99
CA GLU A 64 18.04 -20.10 -3.62
C GLU A 64 17.02 -19.09 -3.05
N LEU A 65 15.79 -19.54 -2.79
CA LEU A 65 14.76 -18.74 -2.12
C LEU A 65 15.16 -18.36 -0.69
N GLU A 66 15.72 -19.30 0.08
CA GLU A 66 16.24 -19.03 1.42
C GLU A 66 17.45 -18.08 1.38
N ALA A 67 18.36 -18.28 0.43
CA ALA A 67 19.52 -17.43 0.24
C ALA A 67 19.11 -15.99 -0.08
N LYS A 68 18.12 -15.79 -0.96
CA LYS A 68 17.60 -14.47 -1.29
C LYS A 68 16.95 -13.78 -0.09
N LYS A 69 16.11 -14.50 0.66
CA LYS A 69 15.47 -13.94 1.89
C LYS A 69 16.50 -13.55 2.95
N LEU A 70 17.56 -14.34 3.09
CA LEU A 70 18.65 -14.04 4.01
C LEU A 70 19.39 -12.77 3.59
N HIS A 71 19.64 -12.60 2.28
CA HIS A 71 20.24 -11.39 1.73
C HIS A 71 19.35 -10.16 1.98
N GLU A 72 18.07 -10.24 1.65
CA GLU A 72 17.08 -9.17 1.88
C GLU A 72 17.00 -8.77 3.37
N ALA A 73 17.10 -9.73 4.28
CA ALA A 73 17.15 -9.45 5.71
C ALA A 73 18.43 -8.72 6.14
N CYS A 74 19.58 -9.07 5.54
CA CYS A 74 20.86 -8.39 5.78
C CYS A 74 20.83 -6.95 5.24
N GLU A 75 20.29 -6.73 4.04
CA GLU A 75 20.06 -5.39 3.47
C GLU A 75 19.15 -4.53 4.36
N GLY A 76 18.07 -5.13 4.86
CA GLY A 76 17.16 -4.45 5.80
C GLY A 76 17.82 -4.04 7.11
N PHE A 77 18.75 -4.86 7.62
CA PHE A 77 19.55 -4.51 8.78
C PHE A 77 20.51 -3.35 8.48
N GLU A 78 21.22 -3.41 7.35
CA GLU A 78 22.12 -2.34 6.92
C GLU A 78 21.37 -1.00 6.75
N ALA A 79 20.17 -1.03 6.18
CA ALA A 79 19.31 0.15 6.06
C ALA A 79 18.95 0.78 7.41
N MET A 80 18.58 -0.06 8.40
CA MET A 80 18.29 0.40 9.76
C MET A 80 19.54 1.00 10.42
N PHE A 81 20.68 0.32 10.28
CA PHE A 81 21.95 0.78 10.83
C PHE A 81 22.38 2.13 10.22
N LEU A 82 22.31 2.28 8.89
CA LEU A 82 22.58 3.54 8.19
C LEU A 82 21.64 4.65 8.65
N SER A 83 20.35 4.36 8.80
CA SER A 83 19.37 5.32 9.31
C SER A 83 19.73 5.82 10.70
N MET A 84 20.14 4.93 11.61
CA MET A 84 20.60 5.32 12.95
C MET A 84 21.89 6.13 12.89
N MET A 85 22.89 5.67 12.13
CA MET A 85 24.17 6.35 11.96
C MET A 85 23.97 7.77 11.43
N TYR A 86 23.19 7.92 10.35
CA TYR A 86 22.91 9.21 9.72
C TYR A 86 22.20 10.18 10.66
N LYS A 87 21.23 9.69 11.45
CA LYS A 87 20.56 10.50 12.49
C LYS A 87 21.55 11.00 13.55
N GLN A 88 22.46 10.14 14.01
CA GLN A 88 23.49 10.54 14.97
C GLN A 88 24.47 11.55 14.36
N MET A 89 24.89 11.36 13.11
CA MET A 89 25.73 12.34 12.39
C MET A 89 25.04 13.71 12.31
N ARG A 90 23.76 13.76 11.96
CA ARG A 90 22.99 15.01 11.88
C ARG A 90 22.81 15.67 13.24
N ALA A 91 22.68 14.90 14.32
CA ALA A 91 22.61 15.41 15.69
C ALA A 91 23.90 16.11 16.15
N THR A 92 25.04 15.83 15.52
CA THR A 92 26.31 16.54 15.81
C THR A 92 26.37 17.94 15.18
N VAL A 93 25.50 18.25 14.22
CA VAL A 93 25.47 19.55 13.57
C VAL A 93 24.54 20.49 14.37
N PRO A 94 25.04 21.63 14.88
CA PRO A 94 24.22 22.56 15.64
C PRO A 94 23.08 23.12 14.78
N GLU A 95 21.88 23.23 15.35
CA GLU A 95 20.75 23.84 14.66
C GLU A 95 21.04 25.34 14.42
N SER A 96 20.82 25.81 13.19
CA SER A 96 20.97 27.23 12.86
C SER A 96 19.81 28.03 13.46
N GLU A 97 20.13 29.02 14.30
CA GLU A 97 19.15 29.96 14.85
C GLU A 97 18.75 31.06 13.85
N LEU A 98 19.42 31.14 12.69
CA LEU A 98 19.26 32.23 11.73
C LEU A 98 17.84 32.36 11.17
N PHE A 99 17.12 31.24 11.06
CA PHE A 99 15.74 31.18 10.59
C PHE A 99 14.74 30.81 11.70
N GLY A 100 15.16 30.89 12.96
CA GLY A 100 14.40 30.43 14.12
C GLY A 100 14.41 28.91 14.30
N LYS A 101 13.72 28.42 15.34
CA LYS A 101 13.66 26.99 15.66
C LYS A 101 12.92 26.22 14.57
N LYS A 102 13.47 25.07 14.14
CA LYS A 102 12.78 24.16 13.21
C LYS A 102 11.43 23.73 13.79
N SER A 103 10.38 23.76 12.97
CA SER A 103 9.06 23.26 13.35
C SER A 103 9.08 21.73 13.51
N ASN A 104 8.19 21.20 14.35
CA ASN A 104 8.06 19.75 14.53
C ASN A 104 7.70 19.02 13.23
N ALA A 105 6.90 19.65 12.36
CA ALA A 105 6.54 19.11 11.06
C ALA A 105 7.77 18.90 10.16
N ILE A 106 8.70 19.87 10.14
CA ILE A 106 9.96 19.75 9.39
C ILE A 106 10.81 18.61 9.97
N LYS A 107 10.90 18.48 11.29
CA LYS A 107 11.68 17.40 11.93
C LYS A 107 11.16 16.02 11.52
N ILE A 108 9.85 15.81 11.57
CA ILE A 108 9.22 14.55 11.15
C ILE A 108 9.46 14.28 9.67
N PHE A 109 9.31 15.29 8.81
CA PHE A 109 9.56 15.16 7.38
C PHE A 109 11.03 14.80 7.09
N GLU A 110 11.97 15.49 7.72
CA GLU A 110 13.40 15.21 7.60
C GLU A 110 13.70 13.78 8.05
N ASP A 111 13.11 13.31 9.16
CA ASP A 111 13.34 11.95 9.66
C ASP A 111 12.80 10.87 8.71
N MET A 112 11.62 11.07 8.12
CA MET A 112 11.09 10.15 7.10
C MET A 112 11.95 10.16 5.85
N ARG A 113 12.33 11.35 5.36
CA ARG A 113 13.21 11.53 4.20
C ARG A 113 14.55 10.83 4.41
N ASP A 114 15.16 11.04 5.58
CA ASP A 114 16.45 10.45 5.92
C ASP A 114 16.35 8.92 5.97
N THR A 115 15.25 8.38 6.50
CA THR A 115 14.99 6.93 6.53
C THR A 115 14.86 6.36 5.12
N GLU A 116 14.08 6.98 4.24
CA GLU A 116 13.94 6.51 2.86
C GLU A 116 15.23 6.65 2.04
N LEU A 117 15.99 7.72 2.28
CA LEU A 117 17.30 7.90 1.66
C LEU A 117 18.26 6.79 2.07
N MET A 118 18.32 6.45 3.35
CA MET A 118 19.18 5.36 3.85
C MET A 118 18.68 3.98 3.40
N ASN A 119 17.36 3.77 3.29
CA ASN A 119 16.79 2.56 2.69
C ASN A 119 17.22 2.38 1.22
N ALA A 120 17.20 3.47 0.44
CA ALA A 120 17.65 3.44 -0.95
C ALA A 120 19.17 3.24 -1.06
N ALA A 121 19.95 3.85 -0.18
CA ALA A 121 21.40 3.69 -0.13
C ALA A 121 21.81 2.24 0.18
N ALA A 122 21.15 1.60 1.16
CA ALA A 122 21.42 0.21 1.53
C ALA A 122 21.08 -0.80 0.41
N LYS A 123 20.08 -0.52 -0.44
CA LYS A 123 19.68 -1.40 -1.55
C LYS A 123 20.52 -1.28 -2.81
N SER A 124 21.30 -0.20 -2.96
CA SER A 124 22.03 0.08 -4.20
C SER A 124 23.45 -0.47 -4.13
N ASP A 125 24.30 0.11 -3.27
CA ASP A 125 25.68 -0.35 -3.06
C ASP A 125 26.14 -0.21 -1.59
N GLY A 126 25.28 0.34 -0.72
CA GLY A 126 25.44 0.37 0.72
C GLY A 126 26.82 0.81 1.22
N VAL A 127 27.20 0.29 2.39
CA VAL A 127 28.56 0.31 2.92
C VAL A 127 29.18 -1.10 2.90
N GLY A 128 28.45 -2.11 2.42
CA GLY A 128 28.87 -3.50 2.32
C GLY A 128 28.65 -4.31 3.61
N LEU A 129 27.86 -3.79 4.56
CA LEU A 129 27.61 -4.49 5.82
C LEU A 129 26.69 -5.70 5.60
N ALA A 130 25.68 -5.58 4.73
CA ALA A 130 24.80 -6.69 4.40
C ALA A 130 25.58 -7.87 3.80
N ASP A 131 26.52 -7.61 2.89
CA ASP A 131 27.38 -8.62 2.29
C ASP A 131 28.26 -9.33 3.31
N MET A 132 28.83 -8.57 4.26
CA MET A 132 29.65 -9.13 5.33
C MET A 132 28.82 -10.04 6.24
N MET A 133 27.62 -9.60 6.63
CA MET A 133 26.70 -10.41 7.43
C MET A 133 26.24 -11.65 6.69
N TYR A 134 25.87 -11.51 5.41
CA TYR A 134 25.45 -12.62 4.56
C TYR A 134 26.54 -13.69 4.45
N LYS A 135 27.80 -13.28 4.22
CA LYS A 135 28.95 -14.19 4.20
C LYS A 135 29.14 -14.91 5.54
N GLN A 136 29.04 -14.20 6.67
CA GLN A 136 29.20 -14.82 7.99
C GLN A 136 28.10 -15.83 8.32
N LEU A 137 26.84 -15.49 8.00
CA LEU A 137 25.69 -16.35 8.25
C LEU A 137 25.66 -17.58 7.33
N THR A 138 26.12 -17.44 6.08
CA THR A 138 26.23 -18.57 5.14
C THR A 138 27.40 -19.50 5.47
N ILE A 139 28.51 -18.99 6.00
CA ILE A 139 29.63 -19.80 6.49
C ILE A 139 29.22 -20.60 7.73
N ASN A 140 28.50 -19.98 8.67
CA ASN A 140 28.10 -20.62 9.93
C ASN A 140 26.94 -21.63 9.77
N LYS A 141 26.11 -21.49 8.71
CA LYS A 141 25.00 -22.41 8.42
C LYS A 141 25.46 -23.78 7.85
N ARG A 142 26.76 -23.96 7.56
CA ARG A 142 27.36 -25.25 7.16
C ARG A 142 28.03 -25.94 8.34
#